data_AF-A0A976FI27-F1
#
_entry.id   AF-A0A976FI27-F1
#
_cell.length_a   1.000
_cell.length_b   1.000
_cell.length_c   1.000
_cell.angle_alpha   90.00
_cell.angle_beta   90.00
_cell.angle_gamma   90.00
#
_symmetry.space_group_name_H-M   'P 1'
#
loop_
_entity.id
_entity.type
_entity.pdbx_description
1 polymer ?
#
loop_
_entity_poly.entity_id
_entity_poly.type
_entity_poly.pdbx_seq_one_letter_code
_entity_poly.pdbx_strand_id
1 'polypeptide(L)'
;MTTSADNETWDEWEVDGTVSSATLPLRSLNDATEAKIQLPTDSFNISPFDTEKWRFDLSELEQEMSSLTPAAYVTPLSRSCFSTNSEERLIAALEWLPPVLRSARDRMQTLEALALVARLHVVAARSSFPELHSNTQTTKEQVLNMTQELKQLAGVWGDRALLASTPMASARQQFEEMIKVLHHALDDETVDLTLFQEIFEQLFESLPEQKLVVSTNWLTEEKVEMEEKEMHSYVDHVLAICRDTAINTSRMPTLSEADILQDAKDITRDELLINGEHIAGKKGYDAVVDALQRELELILARQVGKVPEETPMAVSNALQSVAMAVLHASNRTESGGSSYELLAKLLSTHTSDRVLLRPASARAAPLQVQMDVGPYIESVPGCTYETWAFGLRIQLIAVTWYLVCDAFDPCKELYEMETTFCNRLAFPVGLTPFHPLDSMRKDPGTVTIRMKPSPASVSITNDSD
;
A
#
# COMPACT_ATOMS: atom_id res chain seq x y z
N MET A 1 -49.91 -27.34 -19.70
CA MET A 1 -49.43 -28.54 -20.42
C MET A 1 -47.97 -28.27 -20.77
N THR A 2 -47.00 -28.69 -19.95
CA THR A 2 -46.24 -29.98 -20.00
C THR A 2 -45.62 -30.21 -21.40
N THR A 3 -44.31 -30.41 -21.61
CA THR A 3 -43.20 -30.92 -20.77
C THR A 3 -41.85 -30.75 -21.49
N SER A 4 -40.76 -30.67 -20.70
CA SER A 4 -39.37 -31.19 -20.88
C SER A 4 -38.52 -30.76 -22.09
N ALA A 5 -37.19 -30.80 -22.10
CA ALA A 5 -36.04 -30.84 -21.17
C ALA A 5 -34.85 -31.16 -22.11
N ASP A 6 -33.66 -30.59 -21.87
CA ASP A 6 -32.30 -31.00 -22.29
C ASP A 6 -31.40 -29.76 -22.03
N ASN A 7 -30.48 -29.66 -21.06
CA ASN A 7 -29.52 -30.55 -20.39
C ASN A 7 -28.22 -30.79 -21.19
N GLU A 8 -27.28 -29.84 -21.09
CA GLU A 8 -25.84 -30.00 -21.36
C GLU A 8 -25.11 -29.12 -20.30
N THR A 9 -24.82 -29.58 -19.07
CA THR A 9 -23.67 -30.40 -18.61
C THR A 9 -22.36 -30.16 -19.37
N TRP A 10 -21.53 -29.27 -18.81
CA TRP A 10 -20.10 -29.19 -19.11
C TRP A 10 -19.35 -30.07 -18.09
N ASP A 11 -19.05 -31.30 -18.52
CA ASP A 11 -18.16 -32.25 -17.84
C ASP A 11 -16.73 -31.65 -17.73
N GLU A 12 -16.12 -31.67 -16.54
CA GLU A 12 -15.28 -32.77 -16.03
C GLU A 12 -14.04 -32.99 -16.92
N TRP A 13 -12.90 -32.38 -16.54
CA TRP A 13 -11.60 -32.81 -17.02
C TRP A 13 -10.94 -33.66 -15.94
N GLU A 14 -10.86 -34.95 -16.26
CA GLU A 14 -10.42 -36.03 -15.41
C GLU A 14 -8.97 -35.91 -14.94
N VAL A 15 -8.81 -36.48 -13.75
CA VAL A 15 -7.59 -36.72 -13.00
C VAL A 15 -6.95 -38.00 -13.54
N ASP A 16 -5.75 -37.93 -14.12
CA ASP A 16 -4.95 -39.14 -14.32
C ASP A 16 -4.07 -39.39 -13.10
N GLY A 17 -4.54 -40.33 -12.27
CA GLY A 17 -3.77 -40.94 -11.21
C GLY A 17 -2.90 -42.08 -11.75
N THR A 18 -1.63 -42.10 -11.33
CA THR A 18 -0.93 -43.37 -11.11
C THR A 18 -0.62 -43.51 -9.63
N VAL A 19 -1.45 -44.33 -8.97
CA VAL A 19 -1.29 -44.79 -7.60
C VAL A 19 -0.18 -45.84 -7.56
N SER A 20 0.80 -45.66 -6.67
CA SER A 20 1.61 -46.76 -6.16
C SER A 20 1.33 -46.91 -4.67
N SER A 21 0.60 -47.97 -4.34
CA SER A 21 0.14 -48.34 -3.01
C SER A 21 1.28 -48.97 -2.21
N ALA A 22 1.57 -48.44 -1.02
CA ALA A 22 2.32 -49.16 0.00
C ALA A 22 1.51 -49.20 1.29
N THR A 23 0.97 -50.38 1.56
CA THR A 23 0.22 -50.78 2.75
C THR A 23 1.17 -50.87 3.95
N LEU A 24 0.80 -50.32 5.11
CA LEU A 24 1.40 -50.69 6.40
C LEU A 24 0.31 -50.98 7.45
N PRO A 25 0.52 -51.98 8.32
CA PRO A 25 -0.55 -52.64 9.04
C PRO A 25 -0.79 -52.04 10.43
N LEU A 26 -2.07 -52.08 10.82
CA LEU A 26 -2.57 -51.89 12.17
C LEU A 26 -2.11 -53.05 13.07
N ARG A 27 -1.41 -52.76 14.18
CA ARG A 27 -1.23 -53.72 15.27
C ARG A 27 -1.26 -53.00 16.63
N SER A 28 -2.28 -53.32 17.41
CA SER A 28 -2.40 -53.05 18.85
C SER A 28 -1.54 -54.05 19.64
N LEU A 29 -0.82 -53.61 20.68
CA LEU A 29 -1.03 -53.97 22.10
C LEU A 29 0.19 -53.55 22.97
N ASN A 30 -0.11 -52.89 24.08
CA ASN A 30 0.59 -52.74 25.36
C ASN A 30 2.00 -53.35 25.52
N ASP A 31 2.96 -52.56 26.02
CA ASP A 31 3.58 -52.87 27.32
C ASP A 31 4.34 -51.68 27.94
N ALA A 32 4.29 -51.64 29.26
CA ALA A 32 4.78 -50.61 30.14
C ALA A 32 6.31 -50.56 30.25
N THR A 33 6.87 -49.38 30.53
CA THR A 33 7.96 -49.26 31.49
C THR A 33 7.94 -47.88 32.14
N GLU A 34 7.77 -47.91 33.45
CA GLU A 34 7.89 -46.81 34.38
C GLU A 34 9.33 -46.26 34.40
N ALA A 35 9.48 -44.94 34.39
CA ALA A 35 10.64 -44.29 34.97
C ALA A 35 10.18 -43.05 35.77
N LYS A 36 10.21 -43.24 37.08
CA LYS A 36 9.84 -42.31 38.15
C LYS A 36 11.04 -41.43 38.48
N ILE A 37 10.94 -40.12 38.32
CA ILE A 37 11.77 -39.14 39.04
C ILE A 37 10.86 -38.04 39.60
N GLN A 38 11.11 -37.71 40.86
CA GLN A 38 10.30 -36.95 41.80
C GLN A 38 10.44 -35.42 41.60
N LEU A 39 9.30 -34.71 41.72
CA LEU A 39 9.01 -33.43 42.41
C LEU A 39 10.13 -32.36 42.57
N PRO A 40 9.80 -31.07 42.37
CA PRO A 40 9.06 -30.36 43.41
C PRO A 40 7.86 -29.54 42.94
N THR A 41 6.84 -29.60 43.80
CA THR A 41 5.72 -28.66 43.89
C THR A 41 6.28 -27.30 44.27
N ASP A 42 6.25 -26.34 43.36
CA ASP A 42 6.20 -24.93 43.73
C ASP A 42 5.06 -24.27 42.98
N SER A 43 4.17 -23.69 43.78
CA SER A 43 3.02 -22.91 43.38
C SER A 43 3.46 -21.70 42.56
N PHE A 44 3.38 -21.79 41.24
CA PHE A 44 3.35 -20.59 40.41
C PHE A 44 1.95 -19.98 40.53
N ASN A 45 1.84 -19.00 41.42
CA ASN A 45 0.82 -17.97 41.34
C ASN A 45 0.87 -17.38 39.92
N ILE A 46 -0.08 -17.79 39.08
CA ILE A 46 -0.35 -17.12 37.82
C ILE A 46 -0.91 -15.75 38.21
N SER A 47 -0.05 -14.74 38.20
CA SER A 47 -0.48 -13.34 38.16
C SER A 47 -1.16 -13.12 36.81
N PRO A 48 -2.45 -12.79 36.75
CA PRO A 48 -3.04 -12.27 35.52
C PRO A 48 -2.51 -10.84 35.35
N PHE A 49 -2.12 -10.47 34.13
CA PHE A 49 -1.50 -9.19 33.76
C PHE A 49 0.03 -9.11 33.92
N ASP A 50 0.77 -9.84 33.08
CA ASP A 50 2.04 -9.33 32.55
C ASP A 50 1.83 -8.88 31.09
N THR A 51 1.06 -7.81 30.95
CA THR A 51 1.15 -6.92 29.80
C THR A 51 2.36 -6.01 30.03
N GLU A 52 3.58 -6.53 29.87
CA GLU A 52 4.73 -5.65 29.63
C GLU A 52 4.49 -4.96 28.29
N LYS A 53 3.84 -3.79 28.38
CA LYS A 53 3.41 -3.00 27.24
C LYS A 53 4.62 -2.71 26.38
N TRP A 54 4.55 -3.11 25.12
CA TRP A 54 5.31 -2.50 24.03
C TRP A 54 5.13 -0.99 24.07
N ARG A 55 6.08 -0.34 24.73
CA ARG A 55 6.21 1.09 24.91
C ARG A 55 7.59 1.45 24.41
N PHE A 56 7.70 2.63 23.81
CA PHE A 56 9.00 3.20 23.50
C PHE A 56 9.82 3.28 24.79
N ASP A 57 10.96 2.62 24.80
CA ASP A 57 11.93 2.79 25.88
C ASP A 57 12.63 4.13 25.68
N LEU A 58 12.11 5.15 26.37
CA LEU A 58 12.66 6.49 26.33
C LEU A 58 14.06 6.54 26.97
N SER A 59 14.37 5.62 27.89
CA SER A 59 15.67 5.56 28.56
C SER A 59 16.75 5.00 27.65
N GLU A 60 16.42 4.00 26.84
CA GLU A 60 17.31 3.48 25.80
C GLU A 60 17.57 4.53 24.71
N LEU A 61 16.54 5.25 24.28
CA LEU A 61 16.71 6.37 23.34
C LEU A 61 17.61 7.48 23.93
N GLU A 62 17.40 7.87 25.19
CA GLU A 62 18.26 8.85 25.87
C GLU A 62 19.71 8.39 25.96
N GLN A 63 19.94 7.08 26.19
CA GLN A 63 21.27 6.47 26.20
C GLN A 63 21.92 6.46 24.81
N GLU A 64 21.17 6.11 23.76
CA GLU A 64 21.61 6.20 22.38
C GLU A 64 21.97 7.64 21.99
N MET A 65 21.08 8.61 22.28
CA MET A 65 21.35 10.03 22.01
C MET A 65 22.59 10.55 22.76
N SER A 66 22.81 10.07 23.99
CA SER A 66 24.01 10.41 24.77
C SER A 66 25.28 9.80 24.18
N SER A 67 25.16 8.64 23.51
CA SER A 67 26.26 7.96 22.81
C SER A 67 26.63 8.60 21.46
N LEU A 68 25.76 9.45 20.89
CA LEU A 68 25.98 10.17 19.63
C LEU A 68 26.95 11.37 19.74
N THR A 69 27.65 11.55 20.86
CA THR A 69 28.61 12.65 21.02
C THR A 69 29.81 12.52 20.06
N PRO A 70 30.32 13.64 19.50
CA PRO A 70 31.22 13.65 18.36
C PRO A 70 32.67 13.37 18.78
N ALA A 71 32.98 12.12 19.16
CA ALA A 71 34.35 11.73 19.51
C ALA A 71 35.09 11.01 18.37
N ALA A 72 34.42 10.65 17.27
CA ALA A 72 35.03 9.87 16.17
C ALA A 72 35.43 10.69 14.93
N TYR A 73 35.09 11.97 14.83
CA TYR A 73 35.48 12.81 13.69
C TYR A 73 36.66 13.73 14.02
N VAL A 74 37.84 13.10 14.18
CA VAL A 74 39.11 13.79 13.92
C VAL A 74 39.83 13.02 12.81
N THR A 75 39.41 13.25 11.57
CA THR A 75 40.33 13.11 10.43
C THR A 75 40.15 14.33 9.52
N PRO A 76 41.23 14.96 9.05
CA PRO A 76 41.16 16.27 8.43
C PRO A 76 40.62 16.13 7.01
N LEU A 77 39.47 16.76 6.75
CA LEU A 77 39.02 17.08 5.40
C LEU A 77 39.97 18.13 4.81
N SER A 78 41.10 17.68 4.29
CA SER A 78 41.93 18.45 3.37
C SER A 78 41.90 17.80 2.00
N ARG A 79 40.98 18.25 1.14
CA ARG A 79 41.29 18.55 -0.27
C ARG A 79 40.14 19.28 -0.95
N SER A 80 40.50 20.45 -1.47
CA SER A 80 39.71 21.33 -2.34
C SER A 80 39.20 20.60 -3.58
N CYS A 81 37.97 20.86 -4.02
CA CYS A 81 37.72 21.76 -5.15
C CYS A 81 36.24 21.85 -5.57
N PHE A 82 35.83 23.10 -5.84
CA PHE A 82 34.67 23.62 -6.57
C PHE A 82 33.25 23.30 -6.06
N SER A 83 32.51 24.38 -5.79
CA SER A 83 31.07 24.44 -5.49
C SER A 83 30.27 23.83 -6.65
N THR A 84 29.32 22.95 -6.38
CA THR A 84 27.94 23.36 -6.14
C THR A 84 27.34 22.77 -4.86
N ASN A 85 26.62 23.64 -4.14
CA ASN A 85 25.77 23.45 -2.97
C ASN A 85 26.30 22.54 -1.83
N SER A 86 26.84 23.16 -0.78
CA SER A 86 27.33 22.48 0.42
C SER A 86 26.24 21.73 1.18
N GLU A 87 24.97 22.16 1.07
CA GLU A 87 23.82 21.45 1.65
C GLU A 87 23.51 20.15 0.91
N GLU A 88 23.50 20.14 -0.43
CA GLU A 88 23.33 18.89 -1.20
C GLU A 88 24.47 17.90 -0.96
N ARG A 89 25.70 18.38 -0.77
CA ARG A 89 26.83 17.53 -0.37
C ARG A 89 26.70 16.99 1.05
N LEU A 90 26.16 17.78 1.98
CA LEU A 90 25.87 17.30 3.34
C LEU A 90 24.73 16.28 3.34
N ILE A 91 23.67 16.53 2.57
CA ILE A 91 22.55 15.60 2.40
C ILE A 91 23.01 14.31 1.72
N ALA A 92 23.81 14.41 0.66
CA ALA A 92 24.41 13.24 0.02
C ALA A 92 25.37 12.52 0.98
N ALA A 93 26.17 13.23 1.79
CA ALA A 93 27.03 12.63 2.80
C ALA A 93 26.25 11.94 3.94
N LEU A 94 25.02 12.37 4.23
CA LEU A 94 24.12 11.70 5.18
C LEU A 94 23.68 10.33 4.65
N GLU A 95 23.59 10.13 3.32
CA GLU A 95 23.34 8.82 2.71
C GLU A 95 24.51 7.84 2.89
N TRP A 96 25.71 8.34 3.20
CA TRP A 96 26.91 7.54 3.48
C TRP A 96 27.15 7.29 4.97
N LEU A 97 26.26 7.74 5.86
CA LEU A 97 26.36 7.45 7.28
C LEU A 97 26.34 5.93 7.53
N PRO A 98 27.08 5.45 8.55
CA PRO A 98 26.94 4.09 9.06
C PRO A 98 25.46 3.71 9.27
N PRO A 99 25.04 2.48 8.94
CA PRO A 99 23.64 2.05 9.05
C PRO A 99 22.99 2.36 10.41
N VAL A 100 23.77 2.25 11.49
CA VAL A 100 23.34 2.56 12.86
C VAL A 100 22.92 4.03 13.04
N LEU A 101 23.65 4.97 12.43
CA LEU A 101 23.33 6.41 12.54
C LEU A 101 22.13 6.80 11.68
N ARG A 102 21.90 6.10 10.56
CA ARG A 102 20.67 6.26 9.76
C ARG A 102 19.46 5.76 10.54
N SER A 103 19.54 4.56 11.11
CA SER A 103 18.46 4.01 11.94
C SER A 103 18.12 4.88 13.15
N ALA A 104 19.12 5.46 13.82
CA ALA A 104 18.89 6.38 14.93
C ALA A 104 18.20 7.68 14.50
N ARG A 105 18.60 8.26 13.35
CA ARG A 105 17.93 9.44 12.78
C ARG A 105 16.48 9.14 12.41
N ASP A 106 16.24 8.03 11.71
CA ASP A 106 14.90 7.63 11.29
C ASP A 106 14.01 7.41 12.52
N ARG A 107 14.53 6.73 13.55
CA ARG A 107 13.85 6.56 14.84
C ARG A 107 13.50 7.89 15.51
N MET A 108 14.42 8.86 15.54
CA MET A 108 14.15 10.18 16.09
C MET A 108 13.03 10.90 15.34
N GLN A 109 13.03 10.86 14.01
CA GLN A 109 11.98 11.48 13.20
C GLN A 109 10.62 10.80 13.42
N THR A 110 10.61 9.47 13.51
CA THR A 110 9.41 8.69 13.81
C THR A 110 8.85 9.01 15.19
N LEU A 111 9.71 9.19 16.20
CA LEU A 111 9.33 9.60 17.55
C LEU A 111 8.84 11.05 17.64
N GLU A 112 9.48 11.97 16.91
CA GLU A 112 9.04 13.36 16.80
C GLU A 112 7.64 13.45 16.20
N ALA A 113 7.40 12.73 15.10
CA ALA A 113 6.08 12.60 14.50
C ALA A 113 5.05 12.03 15.50
N LEU A 114 5.39 10.97 16.22
CA LEU A 114 4.51 10.38 17.24
C LEU A 114 4.15 11.39 18.33
N ALA A 115 5.14 12.14 18.83
CA ALA A 115 4.94 13.15 19.85
C ALA A 115 4.04 14.30 19.34
N LEU A 116 4.21 14.72 18.09
CA LEU A 116 3.36 15.73 17.45
C LEU A 116 1.92 15.25 17.29
N VAL A 117 1.70 14.01 16.82
CA VAL A 117 0.36 13.39 16.73
C VAL A 117 -0.30 13.35 18.10
N ALA A 118 0.40 12.84 19.12
CA ALA A 118 -0.10 12.79 20.48
C ALA A 118 -0.44 14.18 21.04
N ARG A 119 0.40 15.19 20.77
CA ARG A 119 0.18 16.57 21.19
C ARG A 119 -1.06 17.18 20.54
N LEU A 120 -1.28 16.94 19.23
CA LEU A 120 -2.49 17.39 18.55
C LEU A 120 -3.75 16.74 19.15
N HIS A 121 -3.71 15.43 19.43
CA HIS A 121 -4.82 14.74 20.08
C HIS A 121 -5.14 15.31 21.48
N VAL A 122 -4.11 15.60 22.29
CA VAL A 122 -4.29 16.22 23.61
C VAL A 122 -4.90 17.62 23.50
N VAL A 123 -4.45 18.43 22.52
CA VAL A 123 -5.00 19.77 22.28
C VAL A 123 -6.46 19.69 21.82
N ALA A 124 -6.78 18.77 20.92
CA ALA A 124 -8.15 18.54 20.45
C ALA A 124 -9.08 18.03 21.55
N ALA A 125 -8.59 17.11 22.39
CA ALA A 125 -9.31 16.62 23.57
C ALA A 125 -9.59 17.75 24.56
N ARG A 126 -8.59 18.54 24.96
CA ARG A 126 -8.77 19.69 25.85
C ARG A 126 -9.77 20.71 25.30
N SER A 127 -9.75 20.95 24.00
CA SER A 127 -10.69 21.85 23.33
C SER A 127 -12.14 21.36 23.40
N SER A 128 -12.35 20.05 23.58
CA SER A 128 -13.68 19.44 23.74
C SER A 128 -14.22 19.51 25.18
N PHE A 129 -13.38 19.83 26.18
CA PHE A 129 -13.76 19.93 27.59
C PHE A 129 -13.52 21.34 28.12
N PRO A 130 -14.57 22.18 28.23
CA PRO A 130 -14.48 23.55 28.74
C PRO A 130 -13.78 23.65 30.11
N GLU A 131 -13.94 22.64 30.96
CA GLU A 131 -13.36 22.59 32.31
C GLU A 131 -11.84 22.39 32.34
N LEU A 132 -11.26 21.87 31.24
CA LEU A 132 -9.82 21.64 31.08
C LEU A 132 -9.09 22.83 30.42
N HIS A 133 -9.79 23.93 30.16
CA HIS A 133 -9.20 25.16 29.62
C HIS A 133 -8.37 25.87 30.70
N SER A 134 -7.12 25.45 30.89
CA SER A 134 -6.12 26.16 31.71
C SER A 134 -5.59 27.42 31.01
N ASN A 135 -5.09 28.40 31.76
CA ASN A 135 -4.55 29.70 31.29
C ASN A 135 -3.43 29.62 30.22
N THR A 136 -2.76 28.48 30.04
CA THR A 136 -1.78 28.24 28.97
C THR A 136 -2.47 27.59 27.76
N GLN A 137 -3.17 28.41 26.98
CA GLN A 137 -3.83 27.96 25.77
C GLN A 137 -2.81 27.81 24.64
N THR A 138 -2.68 26.61 24.07
CA THR A 138 -1.94 26.41 22.81
C THR A 138 -2.55 27.32 21.76
N THR A 139 -1.76 28.21 21.16
CA THR A 139 -2.29 29.18 20.20
C THR A 139 -2.69 28.47 18.90
N LYS A 140 -3.62 29.06 18.14
CA LYS A 140 -3.98 28.55 16.80
C LYS A 140 -2.76 28.44 15.89
N GLU A 141 -1.82 29.38 16.02
CA GLU A 141 -0.55 29.38 15.29
C GLU A 141 0.33 28.18 15.64
N GLN A 142 0.42 27.80 16.93
CA GLN A 142 1.13 26.58 17.34
C GLN A 142 0.50 25.32 16.75
N VAL A 143 -0.84 25.24 16.71
CA VAL A 143 -1.55 24.10 16.09
C VAL A 143 -1.28 24.03 14.59
N LEU A 144 -1.25 25.18 13.91
CA LEU A 144 -0.96 25.25 12.49
C LEU A 144 0.48 24.83 12.19
N ASN A 145 1.45 25.28 12.99
CA ASN A 145 2.85 24.87 12.87
C ASN A 145 3.02 23.36 13.06
N MET A 146 2.43 22.78 14.12
CA MET A 146 2.47 21.33 14.36
C MET A 146 1.84 20.54 13.18
N THR A 147 0.75 21.05 12.61
CA THR A 147 0.10 20.42 11.46
C THR A 147 0.97 20.48 10.21
N GLN A 148 1.66 21.60 9.97
CA GLN A 148 2.56 21.74 8.82
C GLN A 148 3.79 20.83 8.96
N GLU A 149 4.36 20.73 10.16
CA GLU A 149 5.46 19.84 10.47
C GLU A 149 5.07 18.37 10.28
N LEU A 150 3.89 17.97 10.76
CA LEU A 150 3.35 16.62 10.50
C LEU A 150 3.13 16.35 9.02
N LYS A 151 2.65 17.33 8.24
CA LYS A 151 2.54 17.17 6.78
C LYS A 151 3.89 16.91 6.12
N GLN A 152 4.95 17.58 6.58
CA GLN A 152 6.30 17.34 6.08
C GLN A 152 6.80 15.93 6.44
N LEU A 153 6.59 15.50 7.69
CA LEU A 153 6.97 14.15 8.16
C LEU A 153 6.11 13.03 7.53
N ALA A 154 4.86 13.32 7.20
CA ALA A 154 3.95 12.39 6.53
C ALA A 154 4.22 12.29 5.02
N GLY A 155 4.75 13.35 4.40
CA GLY A 155 4.87 13.43 2.95
C GLY A 155 3.51 13.22 2.28
N VAL A 156 3.46 12.28 1.34
CA VAL A 156 2.21 11.94 0.61
C VAL A 156 1.10 11.43 1.54
N TRP A 157 1.44 10.86 2.71
CA TRP A 157 0.46 10.35 3.68
C TRP A 157 -0.29 11.45 4.44
N GLY A 158 0.20 12.69 4.34
CA GLY A 158 -0.42 13.90 4.86
C GLY A 158 -1.17 14.72 3.81
N ASP A 159 -1.28 14.22 2.57
CA ASP A 159 -2.02 14.90 1.51
C ASP A 159 -3.48 14.44 1.46
N ARG A 160 -4.35 15.38 1.84
CA ARG A 160 -5.80 15.23 1.81
C ARG A 160 -6.34 14.94 0.42
N ALA A 161 -5.77 15.53 -0.63
CA ALA A 161 -6.29 15.38 -1.98
C ALA A 161 -6.26 13.91 -2.44
N LEU A 162 -5.32 13.13 -1.90
CA LEU A 162 -5.15 11.72 -2.23
C LEU A 162 -6.10 10.79 -1.45
N LEU A 163 -6.80 11.30 -0.43
CA LEU A 163 -7.83 10.56 0.31
C LEU A 163 -9.23 10.76 -0.29
N ALA A 164 -9.40 11.73 -1.18
CA ALA A 164 -10.70 12.05 -1.74
C ALA A 164 -11.24 10.87 -2.57
N SER A 165 -12.35 10.29 -2.12
CA SER A 165 -13.10 9.25 -2.84
C SER A 165 -13.74 9.77 -4.12
N THR A 166 -14.02 11.08 -4.19
CA THR A 166 -14.58 11.73 -5.37
C THR A 166 -13.48 12.45 -6.15
N PRO A 167 -13.26 12.12 -7.43
CA PRO A 167 -12.33 12.89 -8.26
C PRO A 167 -12.80 14.35 -8.33
N MET A 168 -11.86 15.29 -8.28
CA MET A 168 -12.18 16.71 -8.45
C MET A 168 -12.98 16.93 -9.73
N ALA A 169 -14.08 17.69 -9.67
CA ALA A 169 -14.97 17.88 -10.81
C ALA A 169 -14.25 18.38 -12.07
N SER A 170 -13.20 19.20 -11.91
CA SER A 170 -12.35 19.66 -13.00
C SER A 170 -11.51 18.54 -13.63
N ALA A 171 -10.87 17.71 -12.82
CA ALA A 171 -10.12 16.54 -13.29
C ALA A 171 -11.06 15.53 -13.98
N ARG A 172 -12.29 15.44 -13.48
CA ARG A 172 -13.36 14.65 -14.10
C ARG A 172 -13.71 15.16 -15.50
N GLN A 173 -14.00 16.44 -15.60
CA GLN A 173 -14.33 17.02 -16.88
C GLN A 173 -13.19 16.87 -17.90
N GLN A 174 -11.94 17.11 -17.49
CA GLN A 174 -10.77 17.00 -18.36
C GLN A 174 -10.60 15.59 -18.94
N PHE A 175 -10.68 14.55 -18.11
CA PHE A 175 -10.52 13.18 -18.58
C PHE A 175 -11.70 12.74 -19.47
N GLU A 176 -12.94 13.16 -19.16
CA GLU A 176 -14.09 12.92 -20.04
C GLU A 176 -13.96 13.65 -21.40
N GLU A 177 -13.38 14.85 -21.43
CA GLU A 177 -13.06 15.57 -22.66
C GLU A 177 -11.99 14.85 -23.49
N MET A 178 -10.92 14.37 -22.84
CA MET A 178 -9.88 13.55 -23.48
C MET A 178 -10.46 12.29 -24.11
N ILE A 179 -11.29 11.56 -23.37
CA ILE A 179 -11.99 10.36 -23.87
C ILE A 179 -12.81 10.72 -25.12
N LYS A 180 -13.62 11.79 -25.06
CA LYS A 180 -14.46 12.20 -26.20
C LYS A 180 -13.65 12.52 -27.45
N VAL A 181 -12.52 13.21 -27.30
CA VAL A 181 -11.64 13.55 -28.43
C VAL A 181 -11.04 12.30 -29.06
N LEU A 182 -10.56 11.35 -28.25
CA LEU A 182 -10.01 10.08 -28.74
C LEU A 182 -11.08 9.20 -29.39
N HIS A 183 -12.26 9.12 -28.76
CA HIS A 183 -13.39 8.36 -29.28
C HIS A 183 -13.88 8.91 -30.62
N HIS A 184 -13.91 10.24 -30.77
CA HIS A 184 -14.23 10.87 -32.06
C HIS A 184 -13.20 10.53 -33.15
N ALA A 185 -11.91 10.47 -32.80
CA ALA A 185 -10.86 10.07 -33.73
C ALA A 185 -10.97 8.59 -34.16
N LEU A 186 -11.47 7.73 -33.27
CA LEU A 186 -11.72 6.31 -33.55
C LEU A 186 -12.99 6.07 -34.37
N ASP A 187 -14.01 6.92 -34.23
CA ASP A 187 -15.27 6.81 -34.96
C ASP A 187 -15.20 7.37 -36.40
N ASP A 188 -14.08 7.98 -36.81
CA ASP A 188 -13.90 8.46 -38.19
C ASP A 188 -14.04 7.31 -39.19
N GLU A 189 -14.87 7.44 -40.24
CA GLU A 189 -15.20 6.35 -41.17
C GLU A 189 -14.01 5.85 -42.01
N THR A 190 -12.87 6.54 -41.96
CA THR A 190 -11.64 6.15 -42.63
C THR A 190 -11.06 4.88 -42.00
N VAL A 191 -10.54 3.93 -42.80
CA VAL A 191 -9.93 2.68 -42.27
C VAL A 191 -8.57 2.95 -41.60
N ASP A 192 -8.00 4.14 -41.84
CA ASP A 192 -6.67 4.50 -41.38
C ASP A 192 -6.71 5.05 -39.94
N LEU A 193 -5.76 4.61 -39.11
CA LEU A 193 -5.63 5.01 -37.69
C LEU A 193 -4.72 6.22 -37.49
N THR A 194 -4.34 6.92 -38.57
CA THR A 194 -3.44 8.09 -38.53
C THR A 194 -3.99 9.21 -37.67
N LEU A 195 -5.25 9.61 -37.83
CA LEU A 195 -5.86 10.66 -37.02
C LEU A 195 -5.86 10.30 -35.52
N PHE A 196 -6.18 9.04 -35.19
CA PHE A 196 -6.10 8.55 -33.82
C PHE A 196 -4.67 8.64 -33.27
N GLN A 197 -3.68 8.16 -34.03
CA GLN A 197 -2.26 8.21 -33.65
C GLN A 197 -1.78 9.64 -33.39
N GLU A 198 -2.06 10.58 -34.29
CA GLU A 198 -1.68 11.99 -34.16
C GLU A 198 -2.29 12.63 -32.91
N ILE A 199 -3.58 12.42 -32.67
CA ILE A 199 -4.28 12.98 -31.50
C ILE A 199 -3.75 12.33 -30.21
N PHE A 200 -3.50 11.02 -30.23
CA PHE A 200 -3.01 10.28 -29.08
C PHE A 200 -1.61 10.74 -28.66
N GLU A 201 -0.71 10.92 -29.63
CA GLU A 201 0.63 11.44 -29.41
C GLU A 201 0.60 12.87 -28.87
N GLN A 202 -0.15 13.77 -29.51
CA GLN A 202 -0.29 15.16 -29.04
C GLN A 202 -0.84 15.25 -27.61
N LEU A 203 -1.79 14.38 -27.28
CA LEU A 203 -2.36 14.32 -25.94
C LEU A 203 -1.29 13.96 -24.91
N PHE A 204 -0.49 12.91 -25.13
CA PHE A 204 0.58 12.54 -24.19
C PHE A 204 1.75 13.53 -24.17
N GLU A 205 2.07 14.18 -25.28
CA GLU A 205 3.08 15.26 -25.33
C GLU A 205 2.67 16.49 -24.52
N SER A 206 1.36 16.79 -24.48
CA SER A 206 0.83 17.93 -23.73
C SER A 206 0.81 17.71 -22.21
N LEU A 207 0.92 16.46 -21.75
CA LEU A 207 0.83 16.12 -20.34
C LEU A 207 2.14 16.39 -19.58
N PRO A 208 2.08 16.84 -18.31
CA PRO A 208 3.25 16.96 -17.47
C PRO A 208 4.01 15.64 -17.38
N GLU A 209 5.32 15.68 -17.64
CA GLU A 209 6.20 14.51 -17.66
C GLU A 209 5.75 13.38 -18.61
N GLN A 210 4.85 13.67 -19.56
CA GLN A 210 4.23 12.70 -20.48
C GLN A 210 3.51 11.56 -19.75
N LYS A 211 2.86 11.88 -18.62
CA LYS A 211 2.15 10.92 -17.76
C LYS A 211 0.71 11.33 -17.54
N LEU A 212 -0.19 10.38 -17.72
CA LEU A 212 -1.60 10.53 -17.35
C LEU A 212 -1.85 9.85 -16.01
N VAL A 213 -2.24 10.61 -14.99
CA VAL A 213 -2.50 10.09 -13.64
C VAL A 213 -4.02 10.05 -13.40
N VAL A 214 -4.57 8.87 -13.16
CA VAL A 214 -6.01 8.65 -13.02
C VAL A 214 -6.29 7.86 -11.74
N SER A 215 -7.26 8.31 -10.94
CA SER A 215 -7.72 7.56 -9.76
C SER A 215 -8.58 6.36 -10.17
N THR A 216 -8.55 5.27 -9.41
CA THR A 216 -9.46 4.13 -9.63
C THR A 216 -10.89 4.41 -9.24
N ASN A 217 -11.18 5.51 -8.52
CA ASN A 217 -12.56 5.93 -8.22
C ASN A 217 -13.39 6.26 -9.47
N TRP A 218 -12.73 6.39 -10.61
CA TRP A 218 -13.36 6.48 -11.93
C TRP A 218 -14.02 5.17 -12.40
N LEU A 219 -13.66 4.04 -11.79
CA LEU A 219 -14.25 2.74 -12.07
C LEU A 219 -15.50 2.49 -11.24
N THR A 220 -15.60 3.10 -10.06
CA THR A 220 -16.78 3.00 -9.20
C THR A 220 -17.92 3.88 -9.71
N GLU A 221 -18.96 3.26 -10.24
CA GLU A 221 -20.24 3.91 -10.50
C GLU A 221 -21.06 3.94 -9.20
N GLU A 222 -20.91 4.93 -8.32
CA GLU A 222 -21.92 5.07 -7.27
C GLU A 222 -22.19 6.48 -6.73
N LYS A 223 -23.51 6.75 -6.73
CA LYS A 223 -24.21 7.83 -6.04
C LYS A 223 -24.18 7.54 -4.54
N VAL A 224 -23.14 7.96 -3.84
CA VAL A 224 -23.24 8.11 -2.38
C VAL A 224 -23.46 9.58 -2.10
N GLU A 225 -24.73 9.99 -2.08
CA GLU A 225 -25.14 11.20 -1.36
C GLU A 225 -24.90 10.91 0.13
N MET A 226 -23.68 11.18 0.61
CA MET A 226 -23.42 11.20 2.03
C MET A 226 -24.14 12.42 2.60
N GLU A 227 -25.17 12.19 3.40
CA GLU A 227 -25.76 13.23 4.24
C GLU A 227 -24.66 13.79 5.16
N GLU A 228 -24.23 15.01 4.88
CA GLU A 228 -23.30 15.77 5.70
C GLU A 228 -23.93 15.99 7.07
N LYS A 229 -23.46 15.27 8.10
CA LYS A 229 -23.83 15.56 9.49
C LYS A 229 -22.84 16.54 10.09
N GLU A 230 -23.35 17.69 10.50
CA GLU A 230 -22.58 18.73 11.18
C GLU A 230 -22.15 18.34 12.60
N MET A 231 -20.91 18.71 12.91
CA MET A 231 -20.24 18.81 14.22
C MET A 231 -20.47 17.68 15.23
N HIS A 232 -19.51 16.76 15.23
CA HIS A 232 -19.17 15.93 16.37
C HIS A 232 -17.93 16.51 17.05
N SER A 233 -17.94 16.63 18.38
CA SER A 233 -16.74 17.00 19.14
C SER A 233 -15.61 16.01 18.83
N TYR A 234 -14.33 16.38 19.04
CA TYR A 234 -13.21 15.44 18.83
C TYR A 234 -13.43 14.13 19.63
N VAL A 235 -14.11 14.20 20.77
CA VAL A 235 -14.49 13.02 21.57
C VAL A 235 -15.52 12.17 20.84
N ASP A 236 -16.54 12.77 20.25
CA ASP A 236 -17.52 12.05 19.43
C ASP A 236 -16.88 11.42 18.20
N HIS A 237 -15.84 12.06 17.65
CA HIS A 237 -15.04 11.54 16.54
C HIS A 237 -14.25 10.29 16.94
N VAL A 238 -13.51 10.35 18.06
CA VAL A 238 -12.82 9.17 18.62
C VAL A 238 -13.81 8.07 18.99
N LEU A 239 -14.96 8.44 19.58
CA LEU A 239 -16.02 7.49 19.89
C LEU A 239 -16.65 6.90 18.63
N ALA A 240 -16.78 7.64 17.53
CA ALA A 240 -17.26 7.13 16.26
C ALA A 240 -16.28 6.10 15.70
N ILE A 241 -14.98 6.42 15.67
CA ILE A 241 -13.93 5.46 15.30
C ILE A 241 -14.02 4.18 16.15
N CYS A 242 -14.26 4.31 17.47
CA CYS A 242 -14.42 3.17 18.37
C CYS A 242 -15.79 2.45 18.24
N ARG A 243 -16.84 3.13 17.76
CA ARG A 243 -18.22 2.62 17.67
C ARG A 243 -18.57 2.07 16.30
N ASP A 244 -17.88 2.47 15.24
CA ASP A 244 -18.10 2.08 13.84
C ASP A 244 -17.68 0.62 13.57
N THR A 245 -18.17 -0.23 14.45
CA THR A 245 -18.13 -1.69 14.46
C THR A 245 -19.27 -2.28 13.64
N ALA A 246 -20.12 -1.46 13.02
CA ALA A 246 -21.38 -1.89 12.43
C ALA A 246 -21.51 -1.65 10.92
N ILE A 247 -20.74 -0.76 10.27
CA ILE A 247 -20.89 -0.50 8.83
C ILE A 247 -19.53 -0.37 8.11
N ASN A 248 -18.92 -1.52 7.83
CA ASN A 248 -18.28 -1.88 6.54
C ASN A 248 -16.99 -1.26 5.97
N THR A 249 -16.14 -0.49 6.67
CA THR A 249 -14.85 -0.07 6.02
C THR A 249 -13.56 -0.09 6.82
N SER A 250 -13.51 -0.45 8.11
CA SER A 250 -12.25 -0.36 8.86
C SER A 250 -12.05 -1.43 9.93
N ARG A 251 -12.31 -2.69 9.60
CA ARG A 251 -11.59 -3.80 10.26
C ARG A 251 -10.51 -4.29 9.32
N MET A 252 -9.37 -4.72 9.87
CA MET A 252 -8.45 -5.57 9.12
C MET A 252 -9.29 -6.66 8.45
N PRO A 253 -9.29 -6.75 7.10
CA PRO A 253 -10.13 -7.70 6.42
C PRO A 253 -9.74 -9.10 6.87
N THR A 254 -10.65 -9.82 7.53
CA THR A 254 -10.52 -11.27 7.64
C THR A 254 -10.79 -11.82 6.25
N LEU A 255 -9.73 -12.10 5.51
CA LEU A 255 -9.79 -12.71 4.19
C LEU A 255 -10.52 -14.04 4.28
N SER A 256 -11.43 -14.29 3.33
CA SER A 256 -12.08 -15.59 3.26
C SER A 256 -11.09 -16.66 2.80
N GLU A 257 -11.39 -17.93 3.07
CA GLU A 257 -10.57 -19.04 2.55
C GLU A 257 -10.48 -19.00 1.01
N ALA A 258 -11.55 -18.54 0.33
CA ALA A 258 -11.55 -18.38 -1.12
C ALA A 258 -10.57 -17.30 -1.59
N ASP A 259 -10.52 -16.16 -0.88
CA ASP A 259 -9.59 -15.07 -1.18
C ASP A 259 -8.15 -15.54 -0.99
N ILE A 260 -7.87 -16.23 0.12
CA ILE A 260 -6.54 -16.79 0.41
C ILE A 260 -6.13 -17.80 -0.66
N LEU A 261 -7.04 -18.68 -1.09
CA LEU A 261 -6.77 -19.65 -2.16
C LEU A 261 -6.50 -18.97 -3.51
N GLN A 262 -7.20 -17.88 -3.81
CA GLN A 262 -6.98 -17.11 -5.02
C GLN A 262 -5.64 -16.37 -4.98
N ASP A 263 -5.33 -15.72 -3.86
CA ASP A 263 -4.04 -15.06 -3.64
C ASP A 263 -2.88 -16.05 -3.71
N ALA A 264 -3.05 -17.25 -3.14
CA ALA A 264 -2.04 -18.32 -3.22
C ALA A 264 -1.77 -18.76 -4.67
N LYS A 265 -2.80 -18.81 -5.53
CA LYS A 265 -2.62 -19.11 -6.96
C LYS A 265 -1.92 -17.96 -7.68
N ASP A 266 -2.35 -16.73 -7.42
CA ASP A 266 -1.83 -15.55 -8.10
C ASP A 266 -0.35 -15.32 -7.74
N ILE A 267 -0.02 -15.39 -6.45
CA ILE A 267 1.33 -15.12 -5.97
C ILE A 267 2.37 -16.11 -6.48
N THR A 268 2.00 -17.36 -6.76
CA THR A 268 2.96 -18.34 -7.31
C THR A 268 3.51 -17.94 -8.68
N ARG A 269 2.79 -17.09 -9.40
CA ARG A 269 3.15 -16.58 -10.74
C ARG A 269 3.89 -15.25 -10.67
N ASP A 270 3.87 -14.59 -9.51
CA ASP A 270 4.40 -13.25 -9.32
C ASP A 270 5.69 -13.25 -8.50
N GLU A 271 6.39 -12.11 -8.57
CA GLU A 271 7.57 -11.81 -7.78
C GLU A 271 7.29 -10.55 -6.96
N LEU A 272 7.85 -10.49 -5.75
CA LEU A 272 7.72 -9.35 -4.86
C LEU A 272 9.07 -8.70 -4.58
N LEU A 273 9.05 -7.40 -4.40
CA LEU A 273 10.14 -6.60 -3.86
C LEU A 273 9.66 -5.92 -2.58
N ILE A 274 10.05 -6.45 -1.42
CA ILE A 274 9.66 -5.93 -0.12
C ILE A 274 10.79 -5.03 0.38
N ASN A 275 10.58 -3.71 0.46
CA ASN A 275 11.61 -2.74 0.82
C ASN A 275 12.94 -2.89 0.02
N GLY A 276 12.85 -3.39 -1.22
CA GLY A 276 13.98 -3.65 -2.10
C GLY A 276 14.53 -5.09 -2.05
N GLU A 277 14.10 -5.93 -1.11
CA GLU A 277 14.47 -7.35 -1.07
C GLU A 277 13.56 -8.19 -1.98
N HIS A 278 14.19 -9.01 -2.84
CA HIS A 278 13.46 -9.86 -3.78
C HIS A 278 12.97 -11.15 -3.13
N ILE A 279 11.66 -11.37 -3.20
CA ILE A 279 10.99 -12.59 -2.75
C ILE A 279 10.26 -13.21 -3.95
N ALA A 280 10.74 -14.39 -4.36
CA ALA A 280 10.10 -15.16 -5.42
C ALA A 280 8.81 -15.81 -4.91
N GLY A 281 7.68 -15.53 -5.54
CA GLY A 281 6.37 -16.07 -5.15
C GLY A 281 6.25 -17.59 -5.29
N LYS A 282 7.10 -18.21 -6.13
CA LYS A 282 7.26 -19.68 -6.22
C LYS A 282 7.64 -20.38 -4.90
N LYS A 283 8.07 -19.62 -3.89
CA LYS A 283 8.29 -20.14 -2.52
C LYS A 283 6.98 -20.53 -1.82
N GLY A 284 5.83 -20.12 -2.35
CA GLY A 284 4.50 -20.38 -1.79
C GLY A 284 3.96 -19.21 -0.97
N TYR A 285 2.65 -19.20 -0.79
CA TYR A 285 1.91 -18.15 -0.09
C TYR A 285 2.44 -17.90 1.33
N ASP A 286 2.55 -18.96 2.14
CA ASP A 286 3.00 -18.86 3.53
C ASP A 286 4.41 -18.28 3.64
N ALA A 287 5.31 -18.64 2.73
CA ALA A 287 6.68 -18.12 2.74
C ALA A 287 6.75 -16.63 2.38
N VAL A 288 5.82 -16.14 1.54
CA VAL A 288 5.70 -14.71 1.21
C VAL A 288 5.10 -13.94 2.38
N VAL A 289 4.05 -14.48 3.01
CA VAL A 289 3.43 -13.90 4.21
C VAL A 289 4.45 -13.82 5.35
N ASP A 290 5.22 -14.88 5.59
CA ASP A 290 6.31 -14.90 6.58
C ASP A 290 7.37 -13.82 6.29
N ALA A 291 7.73 -13.62 5.02
CA ALA A 291 8.70 -12.59 4.63
C ALA A 291 8.16 -11.18 4.88
N LEU A 292 6.89 -10.92 4.52
CA LEU A 292 6.21 -9.67 4.82
C LEU A 292 6.11 -9.42 6.33
N GLN A 293 5.70 -10.44 7.10
CA GLN A 293 5.59 -10.36 8.54
C GLN A 293 6.95 -10.06 9.20
N ARG A 294 8.02 -10.74 8.81
CA ARG A 294 9.37 -10.48 9.34
C ARG A 294 9.83 -9.06 9.07
N GLU A 295 9.56 -8.53 7.87
CA GLU A 295 9.92 -7.15 7.56
C GLU A 295 9.11 -6.15 8.41
N LEU A 296 7.81 -6.40 8.60
CA LEU A 296 6.97 -5.60 9.49
C LEU A 296 7.47 -5.61 10.95
N GLU A 297 7.83 -6.79 11.45
CA GLU A 297 8.42 -6.95 12.79
C GLU A 297 9.73 -6.18 12.92
N LEU A 298 10.59 -6.27 11.90
CA LEU A 298 11.88 -5.58 11.85
C LEU A 298 11.74 -4.06 11.77
N ILE A 299 10.79 -3.54 11.00
CA ILE A 299 10.50 -2.10 10.96
C ILE A 299 10.06 -1.63 12.34
N LEU A 300 9.12 -2.34 12.99
CA LEU A 300 8.61 -1.94 14.30
C LEU A 300 9.66 -2.04 15.39
N ALA A 301 10.40 -3.15 15.43
CA ALA A 301 11.47 -3.39 16.39
C ALA A 301 12.52 -2.25 16.34
N ARG A 302 12.93 -1.84 15.13
CA ARG A 302 13.82 -0.69 14.91
C ARG A 302 13.30 0.60 15.53
N GLN A 303 11.99 0.85 15.45
CA GLN A 303 11.40 2.07 16.04
C GLN A 303 11.37 2.02 17.57
N VAL A 304 11.11 0.86 18.15
CA VAL A 304 11.06 0.71 19.61
C VAL A 304 12.43 0.50 20.26
N GLY A 305 13.50 0.35 19.47
CA GLY A 305 14.87 0.07 19.96
C GLY A 305 15.14 -1.40 20.24
N LYS A 306 14.24 -2.30 19.84
CA LYS A 306 14.31 -3.72 20.15
C LYS A 306 14.76 -4.55 18.96
N VAL A 307 15.01 -5.83 19.21
CA VAL A 307 15.19 -6.84 18.16
C VAL A 307 13.85 -7.49 17.79
N PRO A 308 13.66 -7.96 16.55
CA PRO A 308 12.40 -8.58 16.11
C PRO A 308 11.95 -9.76 16.97
N GLU A 309 12.90 -10.54 17.51
CA GLU A 309 12.64 -11.70 18.36
C GLU A 309 11.99 -11.33 19.69
N GLU A 310 12.05 -10.07 20.10
CA GLU A 310 11.40 -9.53 21.30
C GLU A 310 9.97 -9.02 21.02
N THR A 311 9.43 -9.30 19.83
CA THR A 311 8.05 -8.97 19.46
C THR A 311 7.05 -9.87 20.20
N PRO A 312 6.12 -9.30 20.99
CA PRO A 312 5.13 -10.04 21.74
C PRO A 312 4.27 -10.81 20.76
N MET A 313 3.92 -12.03 21.13
CA MET A 313 3.11 -12.91 20.31
C MET A 313 1.78 -12.25 19.85
N ALA A 314 1.17 -11.41 20.70
CA ALA A 314 -0.03 -10.66 20.32
C ALA A 314 0.21 -9.66 19.18
N VAL A 315 1.36 -8.98 19.18
CA VAL A 315 1.76 -8.05 18.10
C VAL A 315 2.11 -8.85 16.85
N SER A 316 2.91 -9.92 17.00
CA SER A 316 3.29 -10.80 15.89
C SER A 316 2.06 -11.39 15.17
N ASN A 317 1.05 -11.87 15.89
CA ASN A 317 -0.21 -12.36 15.31
C ASN A 317 -0.99 -11.26 14.55
N ALA A 318 -1.00 -10.03 15.08
CA ALA A 318 -1.61 -8.90 14.38
C ALA A 318 -0.84 -8.59 13.08
N LEU A 319 0.50 -8.61 13.12
CA LEU A 319 1.35 -8.37 11.96
C LEU A 319 1.21 -9.46 10.89
N GLN A 320 0.97 -10.70 11.28
CA GLN A 320 0.62 -11.76 10.33
C GLN A 320 -0.67 -11.40 9.55
N SER A 321 -1.70 -10.93 10.26
CA SER A 321 -2.93 -10.46 9.61
C SER A 321 -2.66 -9.25 8.70
N VAL A 322 -1.69 -8.39 9.05
CA VAL A 322 -1.32 -7.21 8.24
C VAL A 322 -0.64 -7.69 6.97
N ALA A 323 0.30 -8.63 7.10
CA ALA A 323 1.01 -9.24 5.99
C ALA A 323 0.03 -9.90 4.99
N MET A 324 -0.97 -10.64 5.47
CA MET A 324 -2.01 -11.22 4.62
C MET A 324 -2.83 -10.15 3.89
N ALA A 325 -3.29 -9.11 4.60
CA ALA A 325 -4.06 -8.02 3.99
C ALA A 325 -3.24 -7.23 2.95
N VAL A 326 -1.96 -7.01 3.23
CA VAL A 326 -1.00 -6.38 2.31
C VAL A 326 -0.83 -7.22 1.06
N LEU A 327 -0.64 -8.53 1.22
CA LEU A 327 -0.46 -9.45 0.10
C LEU A 327 -1.70 -9.45 -0.80
N HIS A 328 -2.89 -9.54 -0.19
CA HIS A 328 -4.17 -9.50 -0.90
C HIS A 328 -4.31 -8.20 -1.72
N ALA A 329 -4.07 -7.05 -1.10
CA ALA A 329 -4.14 -5.75 -1.77
C ALA A 329 -3.04 -5.52 -2.81
N SER A 330 -1.94 -6.29 -2.76
CA SER A 330 -0.85 -6.21 -3.73
C SER A 330 -1.13 -7.03 -4.99
N ASN A 331 -2.18 -7.86 -5.00
CA ASN A 331 -2.42 -8.84 -6.04
C ASN A 331 -2.42 -8.19 -7.45
N ARG A 332 -1.69 -8.81 -8.36
CA ARG A 332 -1.57 -8.38 -9.76
C ARG A 332 -2.90 -8.43 -10.50
N THR A 333 -3.81 -9.30 -10.10
CA THR A 333 -5.14 -9.39 -10.68
C THR A 333 -5.93 -8.10 -10.41
N GLU A 334 -5.90 -7.57 -9.19
CA GLU A 334 -6.59 -6.32 -8.83
C GLU A 334 -5.92 -5.10 -9.49
N SER A 335 -4.60 -4.99 -9.35
CA SER A 335 -3.83 -3.85 -9.87
C SER A 335 -3.78 -3.81 -11.41
N GLY A 336 -3.64 -4.98 -12.04
CA GLY A 336 -3.70 -5.14 -13.50
C GLY A 336 -5.10 -4.99 -14.06
N GLY A 337 -6.13 -5.47 -13.36
CA GLY A 337 -7.53 -5.27 -13.74
C GLY A 337 -7.90 -3.79 -13.74
N SER A 338 -7.58 -3.08 -12.66
CA SER A 338 -7.81 -1.62 -12.55
C SER A 338 -7.12 -0.83 -13.67
N SER A 339 -5.86 -1.17 -13.97
CA SER A 339 -5.10 -0.51 -15.04
C SER A 339 -5.69 -0.80 -16.43
N TYR A 340 -6.11 -2.04 -16.66
CA TYR A 340 -6.73 -2.46 -17.91
C TYR A 340 -8.07 -1.77 -18.14
N GLU A 341 -8.94 -1.71 -17.12
CA GLU A 341 -10.25 -1.07 -17.24
C GLU A 341 -10.14 0.43 -17.54
N LEU A 342 -9.22 1.14 -16.89
CA LEU A 342 -8.99 2.56 -17.16
C LEU A 342 -8.46 2.79 -18.59
N LEU A 343 -7.52 1.95 -19.05
CA LEU A 343 -7.03 1.99 -20.42
C LEU A 343 -8.12 1.63 -21.43
N ALA A 344 -8.94 0.63 -21.15
CA ALA A 344 -10.06 0.24 -21.99
C ALA A 344 -11.08 1.37 -22.10
N LYS A 345 -11.42 2.06 -21.01
CA LYS A 345 -12.27 3.27 -21.06
C LYS A 345 -11.66 4.39 -21.91
N LEU A 346 -10.33 4.56 -21.87
CA LEU A 346 -9.63 5.56 -22.66
C LEU A 346 -9.61 5.23 -24.16
N LEU A 347 -9.46 3.94 -24.51
CA LEU A 347 -9.13 3.48 -25.87
C LEU A 347 -10.28 2.79 -26.61
N SER A 348 -11.33 2.34 -25.92
CA SER A 348 -12.43 1.59 -26.51
C SER A 348 -13.69 2.45 -26.59
N THR A 349 -14.32 2.48 -27.76
CA THR A 349 -15.70 2.95 -27.92
C THR A 349 -16.65 1.75 -27.92
N HIS A 350 -17.88 1.91 -27.43
CA HIS A 350 -18.91 0.86 -27.57
C HIS A 350 -19.43 0.71 -29.00
N THR A 351 -18.95 1.55 -29.93
CA THR A 351 -19.42 1.69 -31.31
C THR A 351 -18.44 1.10 -32.33
N SER A 352 -17.14 1.09 -32.04
CA SER A 352 -16.09 0.80 -33.02
C SER A 352 -14.88 0.08 -32.38
N ASP A 353 -14.77 -1.25 -32.56
CA ASP A 353 -13.61 -2.04 -32.10
C ASP A 353 -12.43 -1.90 -33.10
N ARG A 354 -11.81 -0.72 -33.18
CA ARG A 354 -10.70 -0.46 -34.10
C ARG A 354 -9.32 -0.67 -33.51
N VAL A 355 -9.24 -0.68 -32.19
CA VAL A 355 -8.00 -0.84 -31.45
C VAL A 355 -8.20 -1.97 -30.44
N LEU A 356 -7.22 -2.86 -30.34
CA LEU A 356 -7.19 -3.96 -29.40
C LEU A 356 -6.18 -3.64 -28.28
N LEU A 357 -6.62 -3.78 -27.03
CA LEU A 357 -5.74 -3.70 -25.86
C LEU A 357 -5.30 -5.10 -25.43
N ARG A 358 -4.01 -5.39 -25.52
CA ARG A 358 -3.45 -6.71 -25.16
C ARG A 358 -2.50 -6.59 -23.96
N PRO A 359 -2.73 -7.34 -22.86
CA PRO A 359 -1.76 -7.40 -21.75
C PRO A 359 -0.43 -7.99 -22.20
N ALA A 360 0.68 -7.36 -21.82
CA ALA A 360 2.04 -7.84 -22.03
C ALA A 360 2.64 -8.34 -20.70
N SER A 361 1.97 -9.31 -20.06
CA SER A 361 2.28 -9.77 -18.70
C SER A 361 3.73 -10.23 -18.49
N ALA A 362 4.40 -10.74 -19.54
CA ALA A 362 5.81 -11.13 -19.48
C ALA A 362 6.78 -9.96 -19.19
N ARG A 363 6.33 -8.71 -19.39
CA ARG A 363 7.11 -7.49 -19.13
C ARG A 363 6.77 -6.83 -17.78
N ALA A 364 5.83 -7.39 -17.02
CA ALA A 364 5.45 -6.85 -15.73
C ALA A 364 6.65 -6.90 -14.77
N ALA A 365 6.92 -5.79 -14.08
CA ALA A 365 7.96 -5.75 -13.05
C ALA A 365 7.48 -6.49 -11.79
N PRO A 366 8.36 -6.91 -10.87
CA PRO A 366 7.94 -7.44 -9.58
C PRO A 366 7.02 -6.47 -8.83
N LEU A 367 6.04 -6.99 -8.09
CA LEU A 367 5.16 -6.21 -7.20
C LEU A 367 6.01 -5.59 -6.08
N GLN A 368 5.99 -4.27 -5.95
CA GLN A 368 6.78 -3.59 -4.94
C GLN A 368 5.90 -3.26 -3.74
N VAL A 369 6.40 -3.59 -2.56
CA VAL A 369 5.78 -3.28 -1.28
C VAL A 369 6.79 -2.48 -0.47
N GLN A 370 6.50 -1.20 -0.26
CA GLN A 370 7.31 -0.31 0.57
C GLN A 370 6.60 -0.10 1.90
N MET A 371 7.33 -0.25 3.00
CA MET A 371 6.77 -0.24 4.34
C MET A 371 7.63 0.64 5.25
N ASP A 372 6.98 1.51 6.01
CA ASP A 372 7.61 2.26 7.09
C ASP A 372 6.62 2.53 8.25
N VAL A 373 7.07 3.28 9.26
CA VAL A 373 6.23 3.74 10.37
C VAL A 373 6.25 5.25 10.41
N GLY A 374 5.07 5.86 10.47
CA GLY A 374 5.00 7.31 10.56
C GLY A 374 3.58 7.85 10.66
N PRO A 375 3.45 9.19 10.61
CA PRO A 375 2.17 9.86 10.68
C PRO A 375 1.43 9.76 9.34
N TYR A 376 0.11 9.75 9.42
CA TYR A 376 -0.79 9.76 8.27
C TYR A 376 -2.14 10.39 8.63
N ILE A 377 -2.88 10.87 7.64
CA ILE A 377 -4.24 11.40 7.86
C ILE A 377 -5.27 10.28 7.74
N GLU A 378 -6.12 10.12 8.74
CA GLU A 378 -7.25 9.19 8.74
C GLU A 378 -8.55 9.95 8.44
N SER A 379 -9.35 9.42 7.51
CA SER A 379 -10.69 9.93 7.21
C SER A 379 -11.71 9.10 7.95
N VAL A 380 -12.55 9.73 8.77
CA VAL A 380 -13.60 9.01 9.49
C VAL A 380 -14.90 9.01 8.69
N PRO A 381 -15.49 7.85 8.40
CA PRO A 381 -16.77 7.76 7.72
C PRO A 381 -17.83 8.63 8.38
N GLY A 382 -18.55 9.42 7.58
CA GLY A 382 -19.60 10.31 8.06
C GLY A 382 -19.10 11.60 8.73
N CYS A 383 -17.79 11.87 8.72
CA CYS A 383 -17.22 13.10 9.25
C CYS A 383 -16.37 13.83 8.22
N THR A 384 -16.52 15.15 8.15
CA THR A 384 -15.69 16.03 7.31
C THR A 384 -14.33 16.37 7.94
N TYR A 385 -14.17 16.04 9.23
CA TYR A 385 -12.93 16.24 9.96
C TYR A 385 -11.99 15.07 9.75
N GLU A 386 -10.74 15.42 9.52
CA GLU A 386 -9.63 14.49 9.40
C GLU A 386 -8.89 14.45 10.73
N THR A 387 -8.45 13.26 11.12
CA THR A 387 -7.60 13.09 12.30
C THR A 387 -6.22 12.62 11.88
N TRP A 388 -5.21 13.12 12.58
CA TRP A 388 -3.88 12.54 12.45
C TRP A 388 -3.85 11.20 13.16
N ALA A 389 -3.26 10.21 12.52
CA ALA A 389 -2.98 8.91 13.08
C ALA A 389 -1.49 8.60 12.90
N PHE A 390 -1.05 7.53 13.54
CA PHE A 390 0.34 7.10 13.51
C PHE A 390 0.40 5.57 13.55
N GLY A 391 1.20 4.99 12.66
CA GLY A 391 1.31 3.54 12.57
C GLY A 391 2.11 3.10 11.35
N LEU A 392 1.87 1.86 10.92
CA LEU A 392 2.48 1.31 9.71
C LEU A 392 1.88 1.97 8.48
N ARG A 393 2.73 2.36 7.54
CA ARG A 393 2.33 2.90 6.25
C ARG A 393 2.93 2.02 5.17
N ILE A 394 2.07 1.55 4.27
CA ILE A 394 2.43 0.54 3.27
C ILE A 394 2.01 1.04 1.89
N GLN A 395 2.99 1.28 1.03
CA GLN A 395 2.78 1.66 -0.35
C GLN A 395 2.99 0.46 -1.26
N LEU A 396 1.97 0.17 -2.06
CA LEU A 396 1.93 -0.92 -3.02
C LEU A 396 2.12 -0.33 -4.41
N ILE A 397 3.08 -0.84 -5.17
CA ILE A 397 3.36 -0.37 -6.53
C ILE A 397 3.42 -1.58 -7.47
N ALA A 398 2.58 -1.58 -8.49
CA ALA A 398 2.56 -2.60 -9.53
C ALA A 398 2.77 -1.94 -10.89
N VAL A 399 3.82 -2.37 -11.60
CA VAL A 399 4.11 -1.90 -12.96
C VAL A 399 3.73 -2.99 -13.95
N THR A 400 2.72 -2.70 -14.76
CA THR A 400 2.20 -3.58 -15.81
C THR A 400 2.34 -2.92 -17.18
N TRP A 401 2.26 -3.74 -18.23
CA TRP A 401 2.45 -3.31 -19.61
C TRP A 401 1.30 -3.80 -20.47
N TYR A 402 0.88 -2.94 -21.40
CA TYR A 402 -0.16 -3.24 -22.39
C TYR A 402 0.31 -2.82 -23.78
N LEU A 403 -0.18 -3.52 -24.79
CA LEU A 403 0.07 -3.22 -26.19
C LEU A 403 -1.23 -2.75 -26.81
N VAL A 404 -1.14 -1.65 -27.54
CA VAL A 404 -2.24 -1.07 -28.31
C VAL A 404 -2.04 -1.52 -29.74
N CYS A 405 -2.91 -2.39 -30.24
CA CYS A 405 -2.80 -3.01 -31.54
C CYS A 405 -3.93 -2.54 -32.47
N ASP A 406 -3.69 -2.57 -33.77
CA ASP A 406 -4.75 -2.46 -34.77
C ASP A 406 -5.72 -3.65 -34.62
N ALA A 407 -7.03 -3.41 -34.55
CA ALA A 407 -7.98 -4.52 -34.39
C ALA A 407 -8.13 -5.36 -35.66
N PHE A 408 -7.90 -4.78 -36.84
CA PHE A 408 -7.96 -5.51 -38.11
C PHE A 408 -6.68 -6.31 -38.39
N ASP A 409 -5.55 -5.89 -37.82
CA ASP A 409 -4.30 -6.63 -37.80
C ASP A 409 -3.68 -6.62 -36.39
N PRO A 410 -4.03 -7.58 -35.53
CA PRO A 410 -3.51 -7.65 -34.16
C PRO A 410 -1.99 -7.84 -34.05
N CYS A 411 -1.31 -8.15 -35.16
CA CYS A 411 0.16 -8.21 -35.21
C CYS A 411 0.80 -6.82 -35.37
N LYS A 412 0.03 -5.82 -35.81
CA LYS A 412 0.46 -4.43 -35.93
C LYS A 412 0.31 -3.71 -34.60
N GLU A 413 1.42 -3.62 -33.88
CA GLU A 413 1.54 -2.92 -32.60
C GLU A 413 1.74 -1.42 -32.85
N LEU A 414 0.78 -0.61 -32.42
CA LEU A 414 0.80 0.84 -32.57
C LEU A 414 1.63 1.48 -31.44
N TYR A 415 1.30 1.14 -30.19
CA TYR A 415 1.93 1.71 -29.00
C TYR A 415 2.15 0.67 -27.91
N GLU A 416 3.13 0.96 -27.05
CA GLU A 416 3.30 0.27 -25.78
C GLU A 416 2.90 1.20 -24.64
N MET A 417 2.16 0.68 -23.67
CA MET A 417 1.66 1.43 -22.54
C MET A 417 2.22 0.84 -21.25
N GLU A 418 3.02 1.63 -20.55
CA GLU A 418 3.47 1.31 -19.20
C GLU A 418 2.47 1.91 -18.21
N THR A 419 1.90 1.08 -17.33
CA THR A 419 1.02 1.54 -16.27
C THR A 419 1.62 1.24 -14.92
N THR A 420 1.63 2.24 -14.04
CA THR A 420 2.03 2.09 -12.64
C THR A 420 0.80 2.29 -11.76
N PHE A 421 0.30 1.19 -11.21
CA PHE A 421 -0.73 1.21 -10.18
C PHE A 421 -0.05 1.45 -8.82
N CYS A 422 -0.56 2.42 -8.07
CA CYS A 422 -0.11 2.73 -6.72
C CYS A 422 -1.32 2.68 -5.78
N ASN A 423 -1.17 1.95 -4.68
CA ASN A 423 -2.14 1.94 -3.59
C ASN A 423 -1.45 2.13 -2.24
N ARG A 424 -2.17 2.63 -1.24
CA ARG A 424 -1.63 2.95 0.08
C ARG A 424 -2.54 2.37 1.15
N LEU A 425 -1.91 1.66 2.08
CA LEU A 425 -2.56 1.09 3.25
C LEU A 425 -1.94 1.69 4.51
N ALA A 426 -2.76 2.03 5.50
CA ALA A 426 -2.27 2.44 6.82
C ALA A 426 -2.90 1.59 7.92
N PHE A 427 -2.08 1.24 8.92
CA PHE A 427 -2.51 0.43 10.06
C PHE A 427 -2.07 1.10 11.38
N PRO A 428 -3.01 1.46 12.27
CA PRO A 428 -2.73 1.94 13.61
C PRO A 428 -2.28 0.76 14.49
N VAL A 429 -1.00 0.46 14.49
CA VAL A 429 -0.37 -0.64 15.26
C VAL A 429 -0.27 -0.39 16.77
N GLY A 430 -1.22 0.34 17.37
CA GLY A 430 -1.29 0.48 18.83
C GLY A 430 -0.20 1.30 19.49
N LEU A 431 0.63 1.94 18.69
CA LEU A 431 1.68 2.82 19.15
C LEU A 431 1.12 4.14 19.70
N THR A 432 -0.14 4.46 19.38
CA THR A 432 -0.89 5.55 20.00
C THR A 432 -2.16 5.02 20.67
N PRO A 433 -2.56 5.56 21.84
CA PRO A 433 -3.78 5.15 22.54
C PRO A 433 -5.06 5.74 21.91
N PHE A 434 -4.94 6.48 20.80
CA PHE A 434 -6.01 7.33 20.27
C PHE A 434 -6.73 6.73 19.04
N HIS A 435 -6.25 5.58 18.53
CA HIS A 435 -6.88 4.86 17.43
C HIS A 435 -7.06 3.37 17.79
N PRO A 436 -8.15 2.73 17.37
CA PRO A 436 -8.36 1.31 17.57
C PRO A 436 -7.33 0.50 16.78
N LEU A 437 -6.85 -0.59 17.38
CA LEU A 437 -5.82 -1.47 16.81
C LEU A 437 -6.24 -2.19 15.54
N ASP A 438 -7.54 -2.36 15.37
CA ASP A 438 -8.10 -3.32 14.42
C ASP A 438 -8.50 -2.66 13.10
N SER A 439 -8.21 -1.37 12.89
CA SER A 439 -8.61 -0.67 11.67
C SER A 439 -7.55 -0.68 10.57
N MET A 440 -7.99 -0.73 9.33
CA MET A 440 -7.12 -0.58 8.16
C MET A 440 -7.70 0.54 7.30
N ARG A 441 -6.85 1.52 6.96
CA ARG A 441 -7.16 2.52 5.94
C ARG A 441 -6.65 1.99 4.60
N LYS A 442 -7.50 1.92 3.58
CA LYS A 442 -7.12 1.65 2.18
C LYS A 442 -7.48 2.87 1.35
N ASP A 443 -6.49 3.49 0.74
CA ASP A 443 -6.69 4.65 -0.13
C ASP A 443 -7.29 4.21 -1.47
N PRO A 444 -7.89 5.14 -2.22
CA PRO A 444 -8.20 4.87 -3.62
C PRO A 444 -6.91 4.66 -4.42
N GLY A 445 -6.88 3.59 -5.21
CA GLY A 445 -5.76 3.32 -6.10
C GLY A 445 -5.57 4.47 -7.10
N THR A 446 -4.33 4.65 -7.55
CA THR A 446 -3.98 5.59 -8.62
C THR A 446 -3.22 4.85 -9.71
N VAL A 447 -3.63 5.02 -10.95
CA VAL A 447 -2.95 4.47 -12.13
C VAL A 447 -2.27 5.61 -12.88
N THR A 448 -0.96 5.51 -13.02
CA THR A 448 -0.19 6.37 -13.90
C THR A 448 0.06 5.66 -15.21
N ILE A 449 -0.38 6.24 -16.32
CA ILE A 449 -0.24 5.70 -17.67
C ILE A 449 0.85 6.50 -18.39
N ARG A 450 1.79 5.80 -19.03
CA ARG A 450 2.82 6.37 -19.88
C ARG A 450 2.82 5.66 -21.22
N MET A 451 2.74 6.44 -22.29
CA MET A 451 2.91 5.95 -23.65
C MET A 451 4.41 5.80 -23.96
N LYS A 452 4.77 4.69 -24.61
CA LYS A 452 6.09 4.47 -25.19
C LYS A 452 5.94 4.15 -26.68
N PRO A 453 6.80 4.71 -27.55
CA PRO A 453 6.79 4.36 -28.96
C PRO A 453 7.10 2.87 -29.12
N SER A 454 6.31 2.19 -29.97
CA SER A 454 6.51 0.78 -30.28
C SER A 454 7.91 0.56 -30.88
N PRO A 455 8.66 -0.47 -30.47
CA PRO A 455 9.96 -0.78 -31.08
C PRO A 455 9.82 -1.08 -32.59
N ALA A 456 8.62 -1.43 -33.07
CA ALA A 456 8.35 -1.68 -34.48
C ALA A 456 8.17 -0.41 -35.34
N SER A 457 7.96 0.78 -34.74
CA SER A 457 7.79 2.03 -35.49
C SER A 457 9.10 2.77 -35.80
N VAL A 458 10.24 2.28 -35.28
CA VAL A 458 11.57 2.90 -35.48
C VAL A 458 12.24 2.45 -36.80
N SER A 459 11.66 1.53 -37.57
CA SER A 459 12.30 0.94 -38.76
C SER A 459 11.90 1.53 -40.11
N ILE A 460 11.49 2.80 -40.20
CA ILE A 460 11.37 3.50 -41.50
C ILE A 460 11.75 4.97 -41.36
N THR A 461 13.02 5.28 -41.21
CA THR A 461 13.63 6.54 -41.72
C THR A 461 15.14 6.40 -41.69
N ASN A 462 15.69 5.89 -42.79
CA ASN A 462 16.95 6.30 -43.43
C ASN A 462 17.43 5.15 -44.31
N ASP A 463 17.06 5.22 -45.59
CA ASP A 463 18.02 5.05 -46.68
C ASP A 463 17.28 5.34 -48.00
N SER A 464 17.44 6.58 -48.46
CA SER A 464 17.37 6.90 -49.88
C SER A 464 18.25 8.12 -50.13
N ASP A 465 19.37 7.82 -50.78
CA ASP A 465 20.35 8.72 -51.41
C ASP A 465 19.70 9.83 -52.27
#